data_AF-A0A7T4EHE2-F1
#
_entry.id   AF-A0A7T4EHE2-F1
#
_cell.length_a   1.000
_cell.length_b   1.000
_cell.length_c   1.000
_cell.angle_alpha   90.00
_cell.angle_beta   90.00
_cell.angle_gamma   90.00
#
_symmetry.space_group_name_H-M   'P 1'
#
loop_
_entity.id
_entity.type
_entity.pdbx_description
1 polymer ?
#
loop_
_entity_poly.entity_id
_entity_poly.type
_entity_poly.pdbx_seq_one_letter_code
_entity_poly.pdbx_strand_id
1 'polypeptide(L)'
;MSSEGDLATLFSPSMTRTFAMGKEPALFRELLEEAGLNKLDEAFKVLAKPGNRNDYVFRSAIVQKLVVGKNKLTTSALLNEFRVRNSRVDIGVADSTLTAYEIKSDRDSFARLHTQLSDYARFFRQCYVVVSEARVKSAIRNVPPWCGVISLTDKFTLRTEKPAEDLLNSNCPEVLCNCLRITEARQVVTALDGSFPDLPNTLQRTYARECFVRADIAELSDTVRTTLIASRKSSTQRAEEVRELPSALRAAYLAAHFNKKQENNYFATLRSIM
;
A
#
# COMPACT_ATOMS: atom_id res chain seq x y z
N MET A 1 24.80 -21.46 4.43
CA MET A 1 23.44 -21.31 3.87
C MET A 1 22.72 -20.36 4.82
N SER A 2 22.73 -19.06 4.52
CA SER A 2 21.91 -18.09 5.25
C SER A 2 20.46 -18.57 5.16
N SER A 3 19.74 -18.66 6.28
CA SER A 3 18.39 -19.22 6.25
C SER A 3 17.47 -18.30 5.44
N GLU A 4 16.43 -18.82 4.79
CA GLU A 4 15.52 -18.01 3.97
C GLU A 4 14.83 -16.90 4.79
N GLY A 5 14.69 -17.11 6.11
CA GLY A 5 14.25 -16.10 7.06
C GLY A 5 15.23 -14.94 7.22
N ASP A 6 16.53 -15.21 7.10
CA ASP A 6 17.59 -14.20 7.21
C ASP A 6 17.57 -13.24 6.01
N LEU A 7 17.33 -13.76 4.79
CA LEU A 7 17.19 -12.93 3.58
C LEU A 7 15.95 -12.01 3.63
N ALA A 8 14.83 -12.49 4.18
CA ALA A 8 13.64 -11.65 4.35
C ALA A 8 13.89 -10.44 5.28
N THR A 9 14.84 -10.57 6.21
CA THR A 9 15.20 -9.52 7.16
C THR A 9 15.81 -8.30 6.48
N LEU A 10 16.48 -8.48 5.33
CA LEU A 10 17.01 -7.40 4.49
C LEU A 10 15.93 -6.39 4.07
N PHE A 11 14.69 -6.86 3.94
CA PHE A 11 13.55 -6.08 3.45
C PHE A 11 12.56 -5.68 4.56
N SER A 12 12.93 -5.91 5.82
CA SER A 12 12.06 -5.67 6.97
C SER A 12 11.92 -4.17 7.30
N PRO A 13 10.80 -3.76 7.94
CA PRO A 13 10.64 -2.39 8.44
C PRO A 13 11.74 -1.96 9.42
N SER A 14 12.29 -2.90 10.20
CA SER A 14 13.45 -2.64 11.07
C SER A 14 14.67 -2.24 10.26
N MET A 15 15.00 -2.97 9.20
CA MET A 15 16.15 -2.67 8.35
C MET A 15 16.00 -1.29 7.68
N THR A 16 14.81 -1.02 7.14
CA THR A 16 14.45 0.27 6.54
C THR A 16 14.59 1.43 7.52
N ARG A 17 14.20 1.25 8.79
CA ARG A 17 14.38 2.27 9.84
C ARG A 17 15.85 2.48 10.20
N THR A 18 16.66 1.44 10.24
CA THR A 18 18.09 1.55 10.56
C THR A 18 18.82 2.43 9.54
N PHE A 19 18.56 2.23 8.23
CA PHE A 19 19.09 3.12 7.19
C PHE A 19 18.62 4.56 7.35
N ALA A 20 17.35 4.79 7.66
CA ALA A 20 16.83 6.13 7.90
C ALA A 20 17.43 6.83 9.14
N MET A 21 18.00 6.07 10.08
CA MET A 21 18.75 6.61 11.22
C MET A 21 20.22 6.92 10.89
N GLY A 22 20.66 6.71 9.64
CA GLY A 22 22.05 6.89 9.23
C GLY A 22 22.97 5.79 9.77
N LYS A 23 22.38 4.69 10.26
CA LYS A 23 23.13 3.58 10.83
C LYS A 23 23.30 2.52 9.77
N GLU A 24 24.51 2.00 9.70
CA GLU A 24 24.79 0.80 8.94
C GLU A 24 24.56 -0.42 9.84
N PRO A 25 23.57 -1.28 9.53
CA PRO A 25 23.35 -2.50 10.28
C PRO A 25 24.49 -3.47 9.98
N ALA A 26 25.27 -3.87 11.00
CA ALA A 26 26.28 -4.92 10.86
C ALA A 26 25.66 -6.20 10.25
N LEU A 27 24.43 -6.52 10.66
CA LEU A 27 23.62 -7.60 10.09
C LEU A 27 23.36 -7.44 8.59
N PHE A 28 23.24 -6.22 8.05
CA PHE A 28 23.03 -6.02 6.62
C PHE A 28 24.31 -6.29 5.82
N ARG A 29 25.48 -5.89 6.33
CA ARG A 29 26.76 -6.31 5.73
C ARG A 29 26.95 -7.80 5.83
N GLU A 30 26.75 -8.39 6.99
CA GLU A 30 26.90 -9.83 7.24
C GLU A 30 25.99 -10.64 6.30
N LEU A 31 24.71 -10.30 6.21
CA LEU A 31 23.77 -10.97 5.30
C LEU A 31 24.10 -10.74 3.83
N LEU A 32 24.63 -9.57 3.47
CA LEU A 32 25.08 -9.30 2.11
C LEU A 32 26.42 -9.97 1.79
N GLU A 33 27.32 -10.17 2.75
CA GLU A 33 28.57 -10.92 2.57
C GLU A 33 28.29 -12.42 2.47
N GLU A 34 27.39 -12.95 3.30
CA GLU A 34 26.91 -14.33 3.22
C GLU A 34 26.14 -14.63 1.92
N ALA A 35 25.44 -13.64 1.35
CA ALA A 35 24.67 -13.76 0.10
C ALA A 35 25.43 -13.29 -1.16
N GLY A 36 26.53 -12.55 -1.01
CA GLY A 36 27.19 -11.72 -2.03
C GLY A 36 26.51 -10.35 -2.23
N LEU A 37 27.26 -9.25 -2.05
CA LEU A 37 26.78 -7.86 -1.92
C LEU A 37 26.16 -7.22 -3.19
N ASN A 38 26.61 -7.61 -4.37
CA ASN A 38 26.18 -7.12 -5.70
C ASN A 38 24.79 -7.64 -6.16
N LYS A 39 24.00 -8.11 -5.20
CA LYS A 39 22.91 -9.06 -5.45
C LYS A 39 21.67 -8.85 -4.58
N LEU A 40 21.37 -7.63 -4.09
CA LEU A 40 20.05 -7.35 -3.46
C LEU A 40 18.89 -7.83 -4.34
N ASP A 41 18.98 -7.59 -5.65
CA ASP A 41 18.02 -8.11 -6.62
C ASP A 41 18.10 -9.64 -6.78
N GLU A 42 19.25 -10.30 -6.56
CA GLU A 42 19.29 -11.78 -6.56
C GLU A 42 18.76 -12.40 -5.26
N ALA A 43 19.04 -11.80 -4.10
CA ALA A 43 18.43 -12.17 -2.83
C ALA A 43 16.90 -12.05 -2.94
N PHE A 44 16.42 -10.96 -3.53
CA PHE A 44 15.00 -10.81 -3.84
C PHE A 44 14.51 -11.86 -4.85
N LYS A 45 15.27 -12.19 -5.90
CA LYS A 45 14.91 -13.28 -6.84
C LYS A 45 14.78 -14.63 -6.12
N VAL A 46 15.62 -14.92 -5.12
CA VAL A 46 15.50 -16.14 -4.30
C VAL A 46 14.18 -16.14 -3.53
N LEU A 47 13.84 -15.04 -2.85
CA LEU A 47 12.56 -14.90 -2.15
C LEU A 47 11.36 -14.94 -3.10
N ALA A 48 11.51 -14.43 -4.33
CA ALA A 48 10.46 -14.39 -5.34
C ALA A 48 10.15 -15.76 -5.97
N LYS A 49 10.97 -16.80 -5.71
CA LYS A 49 10.69 -18.17 -6.18
C LYS A 49 9.45 -18.74 -5.49
N PRO A 50 8.63 -19.55 -6.18
CA PRO A 50 7.51 -20.26 -5.57
C PRO A 50 7.95 -21.08 -4.36
N GLY A 51 7.14 -21.10 -3.29
CA GLY A 51 7.47 -21.73 -2.01
C GLY A 51 8.18 -20.81 -1.01
N ASN A 52 8.93 -19.81 -1.49
CA ASN A 52 9.74 -18.91 -0.65
C ASN A 52 9.10 -17.52 -0.46
N ARG A 53 7.94 -17.30 -1.08
CA ARG A 53 7.28 -15.99 -1.11
C ARG A 53 6.63 -15.66 0.22
N ASN A 54 7.11 -14.61 0.85
CA ASN A 54 6.47 -13.98 1.99
C ASN A 54 5.65 -12.75 1.55
N ASP A 55 4.97 -12.12 2.50
CA ASP A 55 4.16 -10.92 2.28
C ASP A 55 4.92 -9.78 1.59
N TYR A 56 6.24 -9.67 1.87
CA TYR A 56 7.08 -8.65 1.26
C TYR A 56 7.20 -8.82 -0.25
N VAL A 57 7.32 -10.05 -0.73
CA VAL A 57 7.39 -10.37 -2.17
C VAL A 57 6.10 -9.97 -2.88
N PHE A 58 4.94 -10.29 -2.29
CA PHE A 58 3.64 -9.89 -2.82
C PHE A 58 3.47 -8.37 -2.82
N ARG A 59 3.83 -7.71 -1.71
CA ARG A 59 3.81 -6.25 -1.58
C ARG A 59 4.69 -5.59 -2.62
N SER A 60 5.87 -6.13 -2.85
CA SER A 60 6.82 -5.66 -3.86
C SER A 60 6.27 -5.79 -5.27
N ALA A 61 5.62 -6.91 -5.60
CA ALA A 61 4.96 -7.10 -6.90
C ALA A 61 3.87 -6.05 -7.15
N ILE A 62 3.01 -5.80 -6.15
CA ILE A 62 1.93 -4.80 -6.22
C ILE A 62 2.50 -3.40 -6.40
N VAL A 63 3.44 -2.99 -5.54
CA VAL A 63 4.03 -1.64 -5.61
C VAL A 63 4.76 -1.43 -6.94
N GLN A 64 5.63 -2.35 -7.35
CA GLN A 64 6.42 -2.19 -8.57
C GLN A 64 5.54 -2.09 -9.82
N LYS A 65 4.50 -2.93 -9.92
CA LYS A 65 3.68 -3.03 -11.14
C LYS A 65 2.53 -2.05 -11.17
N LEU A 66 1.90 -1.79 -10.02
CA LEU A 66 0.68 -0.99 -9.97
C LEU A 66 0.90 0.45 -9.50
N VAL A 67 2.04 0.76 -8.87
CA VAL A 67 2.30 2.09 -8.25
C VAL A 67 3.54 2.78 -8.84
N VAL A 68 4.60 2.03 -9.14
CA VAL A 68 5.87 2.58 -9.67
C VAL A 68 5.90 2.68 -11.20
N GLY A 69 5.07 1.92 -11.91
CA GLY A 69 5.03 1.90 -13.38
C GLY A 69 4.88 3.28 -14.02
N LYS A 70 5.48 3.48 -15.21
CA LYS A 70 5.56 4.69 -16.07
C LYS A 70 4.69 5.92 -15.66
N ASN A 71 4.98 6.56 -14.53
CA ASN A 71 4.37 7.82 -14.01
C ASN A 71 3.21 7.69 -13.00
N LYS A 72 2.94 6.49 -12.48
CA LYS A 72 1.91 6.33 -11.44
C LYS A 72 2.29 6.98 -10.10
N LEU A 73 3.57 7.11 -9.75
CA LEU A 73 3.98 7.72 -8.46
C LEU A 73 3.53 9.18 -8.25
N THR A 74 3.41 9.95 -9.33
CA THR A 74 3.02 11.37 -9.29
C THR A 74 1.54 11.58 -9.60
N THR A 75 0.81 10.52 -9.96
CA THR A 75 -0.61 10.54 -10.35
C THR A 75 -1.48 9.62 -9.50
N SER A 76 -0.87 8.86 -8.58
CA SER A 76 -1.54 8.01 -7.61
C SER A 76 -1.02 8.26 -6.21
N ALA A 77 -1.84 7.91 -5.22
CA ALA A 77 -1.45 7.87 -3.82
C ALA A 77 -1.47 6.44 -3.30
N LEU A 78 -0.36 6.06 -2.66
CA LEU A 78 -0.25 4.81 -1.92
C LEU A 78 -0.79 5.01 -0.50
N LEU A 79 -1.79 4.21 -0.12
CA LEU A 79 -2.43 4.24 1.19
C LEU A 79 -1.90 3.06 2.02
N ASN A 80 -0.68 3.19 2.52
CA ASN A 80 -0.05 2.19 3.39
C ASN A 80 -0.65 2.22 4.80
N GLU A 81 -0.81 1.04 5.39
CA GLU A 81 -1.35 0.85 6.74
C GLU A 81 -2.70 1.53 6.96
N PHE A 82 -3.48 1.67 5.89
CA PHE A 82 -4.74 2.39 5.89
C PHE A 82 -5.80 1.59 6.66
N ARG A 83 -6.30 2.17 7.75
CA ARG A 83 -7.33 1.55 8.58
C ARG A 83 -8.72 1.92 8.08
N VAL A 84 -9.54 0.90 7.85
CA VAL A 84 -10.97 1.03 7.57
C VAL A 84 -11.71 0.25 8.65
N ARG A 85 -12.42 0.98 9.52
CA ARG A 85 -13.06 0.41 10.72
C ARG A 85 -12.05 -0.41 11.54
N ASN A 86 -12.28 -1.71 11.71
CA ASN A 86 -11.45 -2.59 12.54
C ASN A 86 -10.32 -3.26 11.75
N SER A 87 -10.31 -3.10 10.43
CA SER A 87 -9.40 -3.79 9.53
C SER A 87 -8.33 -2.84 9.00
N ARG A 88 -7.11 -3.35 8.79
CA ARG A 88 -6.01 -2.60 8.20
C ARG A 88 -5.69 -3.19 6.84
N VAL A 89 -5.84 -2.39 5.80
CA VAL A 89 -5.52 -2.78 4.44
C VAL A 89 -4.02 -2.96 4.30
N ASP A 90 -3.59 -4.03 3.61
CA ASP A 90 -2.18 -4.22 3.30
C ASP A 90 -1.66 -3.13 2.38
N ILE A 91 -2.35 -2.92 1.25
CA ILE A 91 -2.05 -1.86 0.28
C ILE A 91 -3.37 -1.26 -0.25
N GLY A 92 -3.60 0.02 0.01
CA GLY A 92 -4.59 0.79 -0.73
C GLY A 92 -3.93 1.65 -1.80
N VAL A 93 -4.61 1.88 -2.92
CA VAL A 93 -4.17 2.77 -4.00
C VAL A 93 -5.32 3.68 -4.38
N ALA A 94 -5.07 4.98 -4.41
CA ALA A 94 -5.95 5.95 -5.05
C ALA A 94 -5.30 6.37 -6.38
N ASP A 95 -5.91 6.00 -7.50
CA ASP A 95 -5.51 6.43 -8.83
C ASP A 95 -6.74 6.84 -9.66
N SER A 96 -7.01 6.21 -10.80
CA SER A 96 -8.32 6.23 -11.46
C SER A 96 -9.47 5.79 -10.55
N THR A 97 -9.21 4.93 -9.56
CA THR A 97 -10.21 4.48 -8.57
C THR A 97 -9.59 4.31 -7.17
N LEU A 98 -10.40 3.98 -6.17
CA LEU A 98 -9.96 3.60 -4.84
C LEU A 98 -9.92 2.06 -4.75
N THR A 99 -8.73 1.47 -4.80
CA THR A 99 -8.55 0.01 -4.77
C THR A 99 -7.82 -0.46 -3.51
N ALA A 100 -8.36 -1.48 -2.84
CA ALA A 100 -7.68 -2.23 -1.79
C ALA A 100 -7.11 -3.55 -2.34
N TYR A 101 -5.90 -3.88 -1.91
CA TYR A 101 -5.25 -5.17 -2.16
C TYR A 101 -4.93 -5.82 -0.81
N GLU A 102 -5.57 -6.95 -0.52
CA GLU A 102 -5.29 -7.80 0.63
C GLU A 102 -4.38 -8.95 0.20
N ILE A 103 -3.25 -9.12 0.89
CA ILE A 103 -2.28 -10.18 0.58
C ILE A 103 -2.63 -11.42 1.42
N LYS A 104 -2.60 -12.59 0.80
CA LYS A 104 -2.67 -13.88 1.50
C LYS A 104 -1.55 -14.79 0.97
N SER A 105 -0.39 -14.74 1.63
CA SER A 105 0.76 -15.59 1.33
C SER A 105 0.44 -17.07 1.50
N ASP A 106 1.32 -17.98 1.08
CA ASP A 106 1.01 -19.41 1.09
C ASP A 106 0.70 -19.99 2.48
N ARG A 107 1.17 -19.32 3.53
CA ARG A 107 0.99 -19.73 4.93
C ARG A 107 -0.24 -19.09 5.58
N ASP A 108 -0.88 -18.11 4.94
CA ASP A 108 -1.98 -17.36 5.54
C ASP A 108 -3.30 -18.11 5.51
N SER A 109 -4.06 -18.00 6.59
CA SER A 109 -5.45 -18.42 6.65
C SER A 109 -6.41 -17.39 6.01
N PHE A 110 -7.52 -17.88 5.45
CA PHE A 110 -8.62 -17.04 4.97
C PHE A 110 -9.66 -16.71 6.06
N ALA A 111 -9.49 -17.18 7.30
CA ALA A 111 -10.50 -17.09 8.35
C ALA A 111 -11.01 -15.67 8.65
N ARG A 112 -10.15 -14.65 8.50
CA ARG A 112 -10.51 -13.24 8.74
C ARG A 112 -10.91 -12.48 7.47
N LEU A 113 -10.78 -13.11 6.30
CA LEU A 113 -10.86 -12.45 5.01
C LEU A 113 -12.22 -11.79 4.79
N HIS A 114 -13.30 -12.47 5.15
CA HIS A 114 -14.66 -11.95 4.96
C HIS A 114 -14.87 -10.63 5.72
N THR A 115 -14.49 -10.57 7.00
CA THR A 115 -14.59 -9.36 7.82
C THR A 115 -13.73 -8.23 7.26
N GLN A 116 -12.50 -8.54 6.85
CA GLN A 116 -11.58 -7.56 6.25
C GLN A 116 -12.19 -6.94 4.98
N LEU A 117 -12.65 -7.78 4.06
CA LEU A 117 -13.26 -7.35 2.81
C LEU A 117 -14.55 -6.55 3.05
N SER A 118 -15.40 -6.97 3.99
CA SER A 118 -16.61 -6.23 4.35
C SER A 118 -16.29 -4.83 4.90
N ASP A 119 -15.22 -4.68 5.68
CA ASP A 119 -14.79 -3.37 6.14
C ASP A 119 -14.25 -2.52 4.97
N TYR A 120 -13.40 -3.10 4.11
CA TYR A 120 -12.80 -2.40 2.98
C TYR A 120 -13.85 -1.86 1.99
N ALA A 121 -14.91 -2.64 1.72
CA ALA A 121 -16.00 -2.24 0.83
C ALA A 121 -16.73 -0.95 1.27
N ARG A 122 -16.63 -0.57 2.55
CA ARG A 122 -17.21 0.68 3.07
C ARG A 122 -16.41 1.93 2.68
N PHE A 123 -15.20 1.77 2.15
CA PHE A 123 -14.30 2.87 1.76
C PHE A 123 -13.80 2.74 0.31
N PHE A 124 -13.35 1.56 -0.09
CA PHE A 124 -12.79 1.31 -1.41
C PHE A 124 -13.87 0.98 -2.42
N ARG A 125 -13.66 1.36 -3.67
CA ARG A 125 -14.53 1.02 -4.80
C ARG A 125 -14.20 -0.35 -5.38
N GLN A 126 -12.98 -0.83 -5.20
CA GLN A 126 -12.59 -2.17 -5.63
C GLN A 126 -11.75 -2.82 -4.54
N CYS A 127 -11.97 -4.11 -4.31
CA CYS A 127 -11.10 -4.90 -3.42
C CYS A 127 -10.63 -6.16 -4.14
N TYR A 128 -9.33 -6.41 -4.07
CA TYR A 128 -8.68 -7.60 -4.58
C TYR A 128 -8.02 -8.38 -3.46
N VAL A 129 -8.08 -9.71 -3.56
CA VAL A 129 -7.23 -10.62 -2.81
C VAL A 129 -6.09 -11.06 -3.71
N VAL A 130 -4.85 -10.93 -3.23
CA VAL A 130 -3.63 -11.29 -3.95
C VAL A 130 -3.03 -12.55 -3.33
N VAL A 131 -2.89 -13.59 -4.13
CA VAL A 131 -2.45 -14.93 -3.72
C VAL A 131 -1.42 -15.52 -4.69
N SER A 132 -0.78 -16.63 -4.35
CA SER A 132 -0.03 -17.43 -5.32
C SER A 132 -0.97 -18.12 -6.32
N GLU A 133 -0.45 -18.54 -7.47
CA GLU A 133 -1.21 -19.31 -8.48
C GLU A 133 -1.84 -20.58 -7.89
N ALA A 134 -1.13 -21.27 -7.00
CA ALA A 134 -1.61 -22.48 -6.35
C ALA A 134 -2.86 -22.24 -5.47
N ARG A 135 -3.05 -21.01 -4.97
CA ARG A 135 -4.13 -20.67 -4.03
C ARG A 135 -5.35 -20.03 -4.68
N VAL A 136 -5.32 -19.75 -5.99
CA VAL A 136 -6.42 -19.08 -6.72
C VAL A 136 -7.78 -19.76 -6.50
N LYS A 137 -7.86 -21.08 -6.70
CA LYS A 137 -9.13 -21.82 -6.52
C LYS A 137 -9.66 -21.70 -5.08
N SER A 138 -8.77 -21.70 -4.09
CA SER A 138 -9.15 -21.54 -2.68
C SER A 138 -9.61 -20.12 -2.40
N ALA A 139 -8.89 -19.12 -2.91
CA ALA A 139 -9.27 -17.71 -2.78
C ALA A 139 -10.66 -17.45 -3.38
N ILE A 140 -10.94 -17.91 -4.61
CA ILE A 140 -12.23 -17.73 -5.28
C ILE A 140 -13.40 -18.29 -4.43
N ARG A 141 -13.18 -19.41 -3.72
CA ARG A 141 -14.19 -20.00 -2.82
C ARG A 141 -14.40 -19.22 -1.52
N ASN A 142 -13.42 -18.41 -1.10
CA ASN A 142 -13.45 -17.70 0.18
C ASN A 142 -13.75 -16.19 0.03
N VAL A 143 -13.70 -15.66 -1.19
CA VAL A 143 -14.05 -14.26 -1.47
C VAL A 143 -15.53 -14.12 -1.82
N PRO A 144 -16.17 -12.99 -1.49
CA PRO A 144 -17.50 -12.68 -1.98
C PRO A 144 -17.54 -12.47 -3.50
N PRO A 145 -18.72 -12.55 -4.15
CA PRO A 145 -18.86 -12.43 -5.60
C PRO A 145 -18.25 -11.17 -6.21
N TRP A 146 -18.38 -10.03 -5.53
CA TRP A 146 -17.88 -8.74 -5.98
C TRP A 146 -16.36 -8.56 -5.85
N CYS A 147 -15.68 -9.39 -5.04
CA CYS A 147 -14.25 -9.23 -4.78
C CYS A 147 -13.42 -9.91 -5.87
N GLY A 148 -12.43 -9.18 -6.39
CA GLY A 148 -11.51 -9.70 -7.40
C GLY A 148 -10.40 -10.56 -6.79
N VAL A 149 -9.80 -11.40 -7.64
CA VAL A 149 -8.66 -12.26 -7.28
C VAL A 149 -7.53 -12.03 -8.27
N ILE A 150 -6.35 -11.73 -7.74
CA ILE A 150 -5.11 -11.59 -8.51
C ILE A 150 -4.15 -12.68 -8.05
N SER A 151 -3.51 -13.34 -9.01
CA SER A 151 -2.40 -14.24 -8.73
C SER A 151 -1.06 -13.56 -8.99
N LEU A 152 -0.07 -13.84 -8.14
CA LEU A 152 1.33 -13.60 -8.43
C LEU A 152 1.92 -14.84 -9.10
N THR A 153 2.27 -14.72 -10.38
CA THR A 153 2.77 -15.84 -11.18
C THR A 153 4.21 -16.22 -10.85
N ASP A 154 4.64 -17.39 -11.27
CA ASP A 154 6.05 -17.83 -11.18
C ASP A 154 7.04 -16.86 -11.85
N LYS A 155 6.61 -16.23 -12.96
CA LYS A 155 7.36 -15.17 -13.66
C LYS A 155 7.33 -13.80 -12.95
N PHE A 156 6.91 -13.75 -11.70
CA PHE A 156 6.73 -12.53 -10.92
C PHE A 156 5.84 -11.51 -11.66
N THR A 157 4.69 -11.93 -12.19
CA THR A 157 3.69 -11.08 -12.84
C THR A 157 2.36 -11.12 -12.09
N LEU A 158 1.60 -10.03 -12.09
CA LEU A 158 0.27 -10.01 -11.50
C LEU A 158 -0.75 -10.32 -12.60
N ARG A 159 -1.53 -11.38 -12.43
CA ARG A 159 -2.59 -11.78 -13.35
C ARG A 159 -3.94 -11.69 -12.64
N THR A 160 -4.87 -10.96 -13.23
CA THR A 160 -6.26 -10.93 -12.75
C THR A 160 -6.94 -12.23 -13.13
N GLU A 161 -7.27 -13.06 -12.14
CA GLU A 161 -7.99 -14.33 -12.31
C GLU A 161 -9.51 -14.11 -12.26
N LYS A 162 -9.92 -13.11 -11.48
CA LYS A 162 -11.31 -12.68 -11.33
C LYS A 162 -11.31 -11.15 -11.19
N PRO A 163 -12.00 -10.39 -12.05
CA PRO A 163 -12.11 -8.95 -11.89
C PRO A 163 -12.94 -8.59 -10.65
N ALA A 164 -12.64 -7.46 -10.02
CA ALA A 164 -13.50 -6.90 -8.97
C ALA A 164 -14.64 -6.07 -9.58
N GLU A 165 -15.78 -6.07 -8.91
CA GLU A 165 -16.89 -5.16 -9.20
C GLU A 165 -16.63 -3.77 -8.60
N ASP A 166 -17.35 -2.76 -9.10
CA ASP A 166 -17.36 -1.41 -8.51
C ASP A 166 -18.34 -1.33 -7.34
N LEU A 167 -17.80 -0.99 -6.17
CA LEU A 167 -18.47 -0.98 -4.88
C LEU A 167 -18.94 0.41 -4.45
N LEU A 168 -19.14 1.35 -5.39
CA LEU A 168 -19.61 2.71 -5.08
C LEU A 168 -20.79 2.71 -4.10
N ASN A 169 -21.83 1.91 -4.37
CA ASN A 169 -23.03 1.84 -3.53
C ASN A 169 -22.79 1.14 -2.17
N SER A 170 -21.65 0.50 -1.98
CA SER A 170 -21.23 -0.07 -0.69
C SER A 170 -20.46 0.93 0.17
N ASN A 171 -19.93 2.02 -0.41
CA ASN A 171 -19.22 3.05 0.32
C ASN A 171 -20.15 3.74 1.33
N CYS A 172 -19.58 4.11 2.47
CA CYS A 172 -20.31 4.69 3.60
C CYS A 172 -19.73 6.09 3.87
N PRO A 173 -20.52 7.16 3.74
CA PRO A 173 -20.04 8.52 3.95
C PRO A 173 -19.31 8.73 5.28
N GLU A 174 -19.82 8.14 6.36
CA GLU A 174 -19.21 8.24 7.69
C GLU A 174 -17.86 7.53 7.74
N VAL A 175 -17.73 6.37 7.09
CA VAL A 175 -16.45 5.65 7.01
C VAL A 175 -15.46 6.42 6.16
N LEU A 176 -15.90 6.97 5.01
CA LEU A 176 -15.07 7.84 4.17
C LEU A 176 -14.51 9.00 5.00
N CYS A 177 -15.35 9.71 5.74
CA CYS A 177 -14.92 10.82 6.60
C CYS A 177 -13.92 10.36 7.67
N ASN A 178 -14.20 9.24 8.34
CA ASN A 178 -13.39 8.73 9.45
C ASN A 178 -12.00 8.27 9.04
N CYS A 179 -11.83 7.80 7.81
CA CYS A 179 -10.52 7.34 7.32
C CYS A 179 -9.61 8.50 6.87
N LEU A 180 -10.15 9.72 6.73
CA LEU A 180 -9.40 10.90 6.33
C LEU A 180 -8.81 11.66 7.52
N ARG A 181 -7.63 12.24 7.31
CA ARG A 181 -7.08 13.27 8.21
C ARG A 181 -8.04 14.46 8.22
N ILE A 182 -8.11 15.20 9.32
CA ILE A 182 -9.05 16.33 9.41
C ILE A 182 -8.80 17.39 8.32
N THR A 183 -7.53 17.59 7.94
CA THR A 183 -7.15 18.48 6.83
C THR A 183 -7.69 17.99 5.48
N GLU A 184 -7.68 16.68 5.23
CA GLU A 184 -8.24 16.08 4.01
C GLU A 184 -9.78 16.17 4.01
N ALA A 185 -10.42 15.90 5.15
CA ALA A 185 -11.87 16.02 5.28
C ALA A 185 -12.33 17.47 5.03
N ARG A 186 -11.60 18.47 5.51
CA ARG A 186 -11.85 19.90 5.22
C ARG A 186 -11.74 20.22 3.74
N GLN A 187 -10.74 19.68 3.06
CA GLN A 187 -10.55 19.85 1.61
C GLN A 187 -11.72 19.25 0.84
N VAL A 188 -12.19 18.05 1.21
CA VAL A 188 -13.36 17.42 0.59
C VAL A 188 -14.60 18.28 0.77
N VAL A 189 -14.90 18.73 2.00
CA VAL A 189 -16.07 19.60 2.24
C VAL A 189 -15.95 20.91 1.48
N THR A 190 -14.76 21.52 1.43
CA THR A 190 -14.56 22.77 0.68
C THR A 190 -14.77 22.56 -0.83
N ALA A 191 -14.38 21.41 -1.36
CA ALA A 191 -14.57 21.09 -2.77
C ALA A 191 -16.06 20.84 -3.12
N LEU A 192 -16.84 20.27 -2.19
CA LEU A 192 -18.27 19.99 -2.39
C LEU A 192 -19.15 21.22 -2.11
N ASP A 193 -18.93 21.88 -0.96
CA ASP A 193 -19.80 22.94 -0.43
C ASP A 193 -19.24 24.35 -0.68
N GLY A 194 -18.08 24.47 -1.32
CA GLY A 194 -17.39 25.72 -1.63
C GLY A 194 -16.59 26.35 -0.48
N SER A 195 -16.85 25.96 0.77
CA SER A 195 -16.11 26.48 1.94
C SER A 195 -16.13 25.51 3.13
N PHE A 196 -15.23 25.73 4.09
CA PHE A 196 -15.27 25.09 5.40
C PHE A 196 -15.28 26.17 6.48
N PRO A 197 -16.31 26.22 7.35
CA PRO A 197 -16.43 27.26 8.35
C PRO A 197 -15.30 27.23 9.37
N ASP A 198 -14.97 28.38 9.95
CA ASP A 198 -14.03 28.43 11.07
C ASP A 198 -14.69 27.85 12.31
N LEU A 199 -14.22 26.66 12.73
CA LEU A 199 -14.79 25.88 13.81
C LEU A 199 -13.70 25.44 14.79
N PRO A 200 -14.01 25.39 16.10
CA PRO A 200 -13.14 24.74 17.08
C PRO A 200 -12.76 23.32 16.65
N ASN A 201 -11.51 22.92 16.90
CA ASN A 201 -10.98 21.61 16.50
C ASN A 201 -11.87 20.43 16.92
N THR A 202 -12.54 20.54 18.06
CA THR A 202 -13.45 19.52 18.60
C THR A 202 -14.72 19.33 17.77
N LEU A 203 -15.15 20.35 17.00
CA LEU A 203 -16.38 20.32 16.20
C LEU A 203 -16.13 20.05 14.72
N GLN A 204 -14.92 20.29 14.22
CA GLN A 204 -14.60 20.14 12.79
C GLN A 204 -14.93 18.75 12.25
N ARG A 205 -14.68 17.69 13.04
CA ARG A 205 -14.97 16.31 12.62
C ARG A 205 -16.46 16.05 12.52
N THR A 206 -17.24 16.55 13.48
CA THR A 206 -18.69 16.38 13.50
C THR A 206 -19.31 17.08 12.29
N TYR A 207 -18.95 18.34 12.06
CA TYR A 207 -19.41 19.10 10.89
C TYR A 207 -19.06 18.40 9.57
N ALA A 208 -17.81 17.94 9.41
CA ALA A 208 -17.39 17.23 8.21
C ALA A 208 -18.22 15.95 7.98
N ARG A 209 -18.56 15.20 9.03
CA ARG A 209 -19.41 14.01 8.91
C ARG A 209 -20.81 14.37 8.42
N GLU A 210 -21.41 15.43 8.94
CA GLU A 210 -22.74 15.90 8.51
C GLU A 210 -22.76 16.32 7.04
N CYS A 211 -21.70 16.99 6.54
CA CYS A 211 -21.55 17.27 5.11
C CYS A 211 -21.42 15.98 4.29
N PHE A 212 -20.56 15.05 4.71
CA PHE A 212 -20.36 13.79 3.98
C PHE A 212 -21.66 12.99 3.86
N VAL A 213 -22.44 12.87 4.94
CA VAL A 213 -23.71 12.10 4.94
C VAL A 213 -24.76 12.71 4.01
N ARG A 214 -24.73 14.03 3.79
CA ARG A 214 -25.68 14.73 2.90
C ARG A 214 -25.24 14.72 1.44
N ALA A 215 -23.96 14.47 1.16
CA ALA A 215 -23.41 14.52 -0.18
C ALA A 215 -23.87 13.31 -1.03
N ASP A 216 -23.94 13.51 -2.34
CA ASP A 216 -24.09 12.39 -3.27
C ASP A 216 -22.88 11.46 -3.17
N ILE A 217 -23.13 10.14 -3.14
CA ILE A 217 -22.06 9.16 -2.89
C ILE A 217 -21.05 9.09 -4.04
N ALA A 218 -21.48 9.31 -5.29
CA ALA A 218 -20.59 9.28 -6.44
C ALA A 218 -19.63 10.47 -6.40
N GLU A 219 -20.18 11.67 -6.22
CA GLU A 219 -19.40 12.90 -6.12
C GLU A 219 -18.47 12.88 -4.90
N LEU A 220 -18.97 12.42 -3.75
CA LEU A 220 -18.19 12.29 -2.52
C LEU A 220 -17.02 11.33 -2.71
N SER A 221 -17.27 10.13 -3.24
CA SER A 221 -16.23 9.11 -3.47
C SER A 221 -15.12 9.62 -4.39
N ASP A 222 -15.48 10.32 -5.49
CA ASP A 222 -14.51 10.92 -6.40
C ASP A 222 -13.74 12.09 -5.79
N THR A 223 -14.41 12.93 -5.00
CA THR A 223 -13.75 14.04 -4.29
C THR A 223 -12.78 13.53 -3.22
N VAL A 224 -13.16 12.48 -2.49
CA VAL A 224 -12.26 11.79 -1.56
C VAL A 224 -11.04 11.23 -2.30
N ARG A 225 -11.24 10.54 -3.43
CA ARG A 225 -10.16 9.97 -4.24
C ARG A 225 -9.18 11.03 -4.72
N THR A 226 -9.68 12.12 -5.31
CA THR A 226 -8.83 13.21 -5.83
C THR A 226 -8.11 13.95 -4.71
N THR A 227 -8.77 14.16 -3.56
CA THR A 227 -8.14 14.74 -2.36
C THR A 227 -7.00 13.88 -1.83
N LEU A 228 -7.20 12.55 -1.75
CA LEU A 228 -6.15 11.62 -1.34
C LEU A 228 -4.95 11.63 -2.28
N ILE A 229 -5.19 11.68 -3.60
CA ILE A 229 -4.11 11.81 -4.58
C ILE A 229 -3.35 13.12 -4.37
N ALA A 230 -4.06 14.25 -4.27
CA ALA A 230 -3.43 15.56 -4.10
C ALA A 230 -2.60 15.65 -2.80
N SER A 231 -3.11 15.09 -1.70
CA SER A 231 -2.49 15.18 -0.37
C SER A 231 -1.42 14.13 -0.09
N ARG A 232 -1.39 13.00 -0.82
CA ARG A 232 -0.51 11.85 -0.51
C ARG A 232 0.31 11.33 -1.69
N LYS A 233 0.16 11.87 -2.90
CA LYS A 233 1.05 11.50 -4.03
C LYS A 233 2.52 11.81 -3.71
N SER A 234 3.42 11.09 -4.35
CA SER A 234 4.84 11.44 -4.25
C SER A 234 5.11 12.73 -5.03
N SER A 235 5.97 13.59 -4.48
CA SER A 235 6.53 14.70 -5.24
C SER A 235 7.34 14.16 -6.44
N THR A 236 7.52 14.97 -7.48
CA THR A 236 8.33 14.58 -8.65
C THR A 236 9.73 14.14 -8.24
N GLN A 237 10.38 14.92 -7.38
CA GLN A 237 11.69 14.59 -6.83
C GLN A 237 11.71 13.24 -6.10
N ARG A 238 10.77 13.00 -5.17
CA ARG A 238 10.70 11.73 -4.45
C ARG A 238 10.41 10.56 -5.40
N ALA A 239 9.64 10.79 -6.46
CA ALA A 239 9.38 9.77 -7.47
C ALA A 239 10.63 9.44 -8.31
N GLU A 240 11.52 10.39 -8.57
CA GLU A 240 12.83 10.15 -9.22
C GLU A 240 13.76 9.37 -8.29
N GLU A 241 13.89 9.82 -7.04
CA GLU A 241 14.64 9.14 -5.97
C GLU A 241 14.21 7.67 -5.82
N VAL A 242 12.90 7.38 -5.84
CA VAL A 242 12.37 6.00 -5.80
C VAL A 242 12.75 5.17 -7.04
N ARG A 243 12.88 5.79 -8.21
CA ARG A 243 13.29 5.07 -9.44
C ARG A 243 14.77 4.71 -9.41
N GLU A 244 15.60 5.52 -8.77
CA GLU A 244 17.03 5.22 -8.55
C GLU A 244 17.24 4.05 -7.57
N LEU A 245 16.30 3.80 -6.66
CA LEU A 245 16.39 2.67 -5.74
C LEU A 245 16.34 1.31 -6.46
N PRO A 246 17.12 0.30 -5.99
CA PRO A 246 16.97 -1.08 -6.39
C PRO A 246 15.51 -1.52 -6.29
N SER A 247 15.04 -2.25 -7.30
CA SER A 247 13.63 -2.63 -7.42
C SER A 247 13.14 -3.34 -6.15
N ALA A 248 13.99 -4.18 -5.58
CA ALA A 248 13.78 -4.94 -4.36
C ALA A 248 13.57 -4.09 -3.11
N LEU A 249 13.97 -2.80 -3.07
CA LEU A 249 13.81 -1.93 -1.90
C LEU A 249 12.66 -0.92 -2.03
N ARG A 250 12.15 -0.69 -3.24
CA ARG A 250 11.15 0.38 -3.50
C ARG A 250 9.90 0.25 -2.63
N ALA A 251 9.40 -0.97 -2.44
CA ALA A 251 8.21 -1.22 -1.64
C ALA A 251 8.44 -0.94 -0.15
N ALA A 252 9.61 -1.30 0.38
CA ALA A 252 9.98 -0.99 1.76
C ALA A 252 10.12 0.52 1.97
N TYR A 253 10.81 1.21 1.06
CA TYR A 253 11.00 2.66 1.12
C TYR A 253 9.67 3.43 1.02
N LEU A 254 8.78 3.03 0.10
CA LEU A 254 7.46 3.66 -0.06
C LEU A 254 6.51 3.35 1.11
N ALA A 255 6.66 2.19 1.76
CA ALA A 255 5.96 1.86 2.98
C ALA A 255 6.39 2.71 4.18
N ALA A 256 7.62 3.24 4.16
CA ALA A 256 8.14 4.04 5.24
C ALA A 256 7.72 5.51 5.14
N HIS A 257 7.18 6.03 6.23
CA HIS A 257 6.91 7.46 6.39
C HIS A 257 8.17 8.15 6.93
N PHE A 258 8.97 8.72 6.02
CA PHE A 258 10.17 9.46 6.36
C PHE A 258 9.95 10.97 6.34
N ASN A 259 10.57 11.68 7.28
CA ASN A 259 10.82 13.11 7.14
C ASN A 259 12.06 13.35 6.26
N LYS A 260 12.32 14.60 5.87
CA LYS A 260 13.42 14.90 4.93
C LYS A 260 14.80 14.47 5.43
N LYS A 261 15.07 14.58 6.73
CA LYS A 261 16.32 14.11 7.34
C LYS A 261 16.48 12.60 7.22
N GLN A 262 15.40 11.85 7.49
CA GLN A 262 15.37 10.39 7.36
C GLN A 262 15.53 9.93 5.91
N GLU A 263 14.93 10.63 4.94
CA GLU A 263 15.14 10.35 3.51
C GLU A 263 16.62 10.52 3.14
N ASN A 264 17.22 11.66 3.51
CA ASN A 264 18.61 11.95 3.20
C ASN A 264 19.56 10.90 3.81
N ASN A 265 19.33 10.55 5.09
CA ASN A 265 20.08 9.49 5.76
C ASN A 265 19.94 8.15 5.05
N TYR A 266 18.71 7.77 4.67
CA TYR A 266 18.44 6.51 3.99
C TYR A 266 19.24 6.39 2.69
N PHE A 267 19.23 7.43 1.85
CA PHE A 267 19.98 7.43 0.59
C PHE A 267 21.49 7.50 0.81
N ALA A 268 21.96 8.30 1.77
CA ALA A 268 23.39 8.39 2.09
C ALA A 268 23.94 7.04 2.58
N THR A 269 23.23 6.39 3.50
CA THR A 269 23.59 5.06 3.99
C THR A 269 23.49 4.02 2.89
N LEU A 270 22.45 4.01 2.05
CA LEU A 270 22.39 3.03 0.96
C LEU A 270 23.57 3.17 -0.02
N ARG A 271 23.95 4.41 -0.36
CA ARG A 271 25.10 4.71 -1.25
C ARG A 271 26.46 4.40 -0.64
N SER A 272 26.58 4.32 0.68
CA SER A 272 27.86 3.97 1.32
C SER A 272 28.10 2.46 1.38
N ILE A 273 27.06 1.65 1.15
CA ILE A 273 27.11 0.18 1.28
C ILE A 273 26.96 -0.51 -0.08
N MET A 274 26.42 0.20 -1.08
CA MET A 274 26.31 -0.26 -2.47
C MET A 274 27.45 0.30 -3.32
#